data_AF-A0A7C5MMV1-F1
#
_entry.id   AF-A0A7C5MMV1-F1
#
_cell.length_a   1.000
_cell.length_b   1.000
_cell.length_c   1.000
_cell.angle_alpha   90.00
_cell.angle_beta   90.00
_cell.angle_gamma   90.00
#
_symmetry.space_group_name_H-M   'P 1'
#
loop_
_entity.id
_entity.type
_entity.pdbx_description
1 polymer ?
#
loop_
_entity_poly.entity_id
_entity_poly.type
_entity_poly.pdbx_seq_one_letter_code
_entity_poly.pdbx_strand_id
1 'polypeptide(L)'
;MKAETHINVDAPTEIPQVRYRDLGRMPYKEAWDLQEQLLQENVAIKTANRKFPDQPIQSTVNHLLFCDHPHVYTLGKSGSLDNLLLNEAEMVERGIEFYK
;
A
#
# COMPACT_ATOMS: atom_id res chain seq x y z
N MET A 1 1.30 -0.79 43.80
CA MET A 1 2.05 -0.37 42.61
C MET A 1 1.35 -0.96 41.39
N LYS A 2 0.38 -0.23 40.81
CA LYS A 2 -0.18 -0.48 39.49
C LYS A 2 -0.11 0.86 38.76
N ALA A 3 0.73 0.95 37.75
CA ALA A 3 0.79 2.12 36.88
C ALA A 3 -0.45 2.05 35.99
N GLU A 4 -1.45 2.86 36.31
CA GLU A 4 -2.58 3.09 35.42
C GLU A 4 -2.09 4.02 34.31
N THR A 5 -1.82 3.44 33.14
CA THR A 5 -1.54 4.16 31.91
C THR A 5 -2.74 5.05 31.59
N HIS A 6 -2.62 6.33 31.93
CA HIS A 6 -3.57 7.35 31.53
C HIS A 6 -3.45 7.54 30.03
N ILE A 7 -4.42 7.01 29.29
CA ILE A 7 -4.61 7.34 27.89
C ILE A 7 -5.22 8.74 27.88
N ASN A 8 -4.44 9.73 27.45
CA ASN A 8 -4.92 11.09 27.30
C ASN A 8 -5.89 11.14 26.10
N VAL A 9 -7.18 11.31 26.39
CA VAL A 9 -8.27 11.36 25.41
C VAL A 9 -8.51 12.76 24.82
N ASP A 10 -7.70 13.76 25.20
CA ASP A 10 -7.91 15.16 24.82
C ASP A 10 -7.04 15.64 23.65
N ALA A 11 -6.30 14.75 22.98
CA ALA A 11 -5.72 15.10 21.68
C ALA A 11 -6.84 15.08 20.63
N PRO A 12 -7.10 16.19 19.89
CA PRO A 12 -8.02 16.15 18.77
C PRO A 12 -7.49 15.10 17.80
N THR A 13 -8.13 13.93 17.78
CA THR A 13 -7.80 12.86 16.84
C THR A 13 -8.41 13.28 15.53
N GLU A 14 -7.77 14.24 14.88
CA GLU A 14 -8.19 14.75 13.59
C GLU A 14 -8.26 13.54 12.65
N ILE A 15 -9.46 13.23 12.17
CA ILE A 15 -9.69 12.07 11.32
C ILE A 15 -8.83 12.26 10.07
N PRO A 16 -7.90 11.34 9.76
CA PRO A 16 -7.02 11.50 8.62
C PRO A 16 -7.84 11.62 7.33
N GLN A 17 -7.59 12.67 6.55
CA GLN A 17 -8.21 12.83 5.22
C GLN A 17 -7.70 11.73 4.29
N VAL A 18 -8.62 11.06 3.59
CA VAL A 18 -8.32 9.97 2.64
C VAL A 18 -8.84 10.34 1.26
N ARG A 19 -7.95 10.30 0.25
CA ARG A 19 -8.31 10.50 -1.15
C ARG A 19 -8.75 9.18 -1.77
N TYR A 20 -10.03 9.10 -2.09
CA TYR A 20 -10.61 7.97 -2.82
C TYR A 20 -10.36 8.07 -4.33
N ARG A 21 -10.02 6.94 -4.97
CA ARG A 21 -9.95 6.80 -6.43
C ARG A 21 -10.47 5.43 -6.85
N ASP A 22 -11.41 5.41 -7.78
CA ASP A 22 -11.78 4.20 -8.53
C ASP A 22 -10.93 4.15 -9.81
N LEU A 23 -10.11 3.12 -9.94
CA LEU A 23 -9.23 2.90 -11.09
C LEU A 23 -9.86 1.94 -12.12
N GLY A 24 -10.98 1.29 -11.77
CA GLY A 24 -11.60 0.27 -12.59
C GLY A 24 -10.68 -0.94 -12.82
N ARG A 25 -10.84 -1.58 -13.98
CA ARG A 25 -10.09 -2.77 -14.35
C ARG A 25 -8.75 -2.38 -14.98
N MET A 26 -7.64 -2.82 -14.38
CA MET A 26 -6.27 -2.51 -14.86
C MET A 26 -5.26 -3.64 -14.57
N PRO A 27 -4.15 -3.74 -15.32
CA PRO A 27 -3.08 -4.71 -15.04
C PRO A 27 -2.51 -4.57 -13.62
N TYR A 28 -2.12 -5.69 -13.02
CA TYR A 28 -1.60 -5.69 -11.65
C TYR A 28 -0.35 -4.83 -11.50
N LYS A 29 0.59 -4.94 -12.46
CA LYS A 29 1.85 -4.19 -12.41
C LYS A 29 1.65 -2.68 -12.43
N GLU A 30 0.74 -2.18 -13.25
CA GLU A 30 0.44 -0.74 -13.32
C GLU A 30 -0.14 -0.22 -11.99
N ALA A 31 -1.01 -1.01 -11.35
CA ALA A 31 -1.57 -0.65 -10.05
C ALA A 31 -0.48 -0.67 -8.96
N TRP A 32 0.42 -1.65 -9.00
CA TRP A 32 1.55 -1.75 -8.10
C TRP A 32 2.53 -0.59 -8.28
N ASP A 33 2.84 -0.20 -9.52
CA ASP A 33 3.72 0.94 -9.82
C ASP A 33 3.12 2.26 -9.30
N LEU A 34 1.80 2.44 -9.41
CA LEU A 34 1.09 3.57 -8.80
C LEU A 34 1.19 3.54 -7.26
N GLN A 35 1.01 2.37 -6.65
CA GLN A 35 1.13 2.22 -5.20
C GLN A 35 2.54 2.59 -4.70
N GLU A 36 3.58 2.11 -5.39
CA GLU A 36 4.97 2.47 -5.11
C GLU A 36 5.20 3.98 -5.23
N GLN A 37 4.71 4.61 -6.31
CA GLN A 37 4.84 6.05 -6.48
C GLN A 37 4.23 6.82 -5.30
N LEU A 38 2.97 6.53 -4.95
CA LEU A 38 2.26 7.19 -3.85
C LEU A 38 2.94 6.94 -2.49
N LEU A 39 3.51 5.75 -2.30
CA LEU A 39 4.29 5.44 -1.11
C LEU A 39 5.58 6.27 -1.06
N GLN A 40 6.32 6.37 -2.16
CA GLN A 40 7.57 7.14 -2.23
C GLN A 40 7.34 8.63 -1.98
N GLU A 41 6.24 9.20 -2.50
CA GLU A 41 5.83 10.57 -2.19
C GLU A 41 5.67 10.79 -0.68
N ASN A 42 4.99 9.88 0.02
CA ASN A 42 4.83 9.94 1.48
C ASN A 42 6.14 9.70 2.25
N VAL A 43 7.01 8.83 1.76
CA VAL A 43 8.35 8.61 2.35
C VAL A 43 9.21 9.86 2.22
N ALA A 44 9.14 10.56 1.09
CA ALA A 44 9.86 11.81 0.87
C ALA A 44 9.40 12.90 1.86
N ILE A 45 8.09 13.04 2.06
CA ILE A 45 7.51 13.96 3.06
C ILE A 45 8.04 13.65 4.47
N LYS A 46 7.95 12.38 4.90
CA LYS A 46 8.43 11.96 6.23
C LYS A 46 9.94 12.19 6.39
N THR A 47 10.71 11.97 5.33
CA THR A 47 12.15 12.18 5.33
C THR A 47 12.49 13.66 5.43
N ALA A 48 11.79 14.53 4.69
CA ALA A 48 11.97 15.98 4.77
C ALA A 48 11.63 16.51 6.17
N ASN A 49 10.50 16.10 6.75
CA ASN A 49 10.11 16.49 8.12
C ASN A 49 11.17 16.09 9.16
N ARG A 50 11.81 14.92 8.99
CA ARG A 50 12.90 14.49 9.88
C ARG A 50 14.19 15.29 9.67
N LYS A 51 14.49 15.65 8.42
CA LYS A 51 15.72 16.36 8.05
C LYS A 51 15.68 17.85 8.41
N PHE A 52 14.49 18.46 8.38
CA PHE A 52 14.29 19.89 8.60
C PHE A 52 13.27 20.14 9.72
N PRO A 53 13.59 19.81 10.98
CA PRO A 53 12.65 19.88 12.10
C PRO A 53 12.16 21.29 12.43
N ASP A 54 12.90 22.32 12.02
CA ASP A 54 12.55 23.73 12.25
C ASP A 54 11.59 24.28 11.19
N GLN A 55 11.28 23.51 10.13
CA GLN A 55 10.30 23.88 9.11
C GLN A 55 8.90 23.40 9.48
N PRO A 56 7.83 24.05 8.96
CA PRO A 56 6.47 23.56 9.14
C PRO A 56 6.33 22.09 8.68
N ILE A 57 5.75 21.25 9.53
CA ILE A 57 5.53 19.83 9.25
C ILE A 57 4.59 19.70 8.05
N GLN A 58 5.04 18.94 7.05
CA GLN A 58 4.22 18.56 5.90
C GLN A 58 3.43 17.29 6.22
N SER A 59 2.13 17.31 5.96
CA SER A 59 1.26 16.14 6.13
C SER A 59 1.38 15.18 4.96
N THR A 60 1.39 13.88 5.24
CA THR A 60 1.28 12.83 4.22
C THR A 60 -0.13 12.77 3.63
N VAL A 61 -0.25 12.24 2.42
CA VAL A 61 -1.53 12.05 1.75
C VAL A 61 -1.96 10.59 1.85
N ASN A 62 -3.13 10.33 2.43
CA ASN A 62 -3.68 8.98 2.48
C ASN A 62 -4.53 8.72 1.23
N HIS A 63 -4.42 7.52 0.67
CA HIS A 63 -5.14 7.10 -0.53
C HIS A 63 -5.90 5.80 -0.28
N LEU A 64 -7.12 5.72 -0.82
CA LEU A 64 -7.89 4.49 -0.93
C LEU A 64 -8.16 4.26 -2.42
N LEU A 65 -7.55 3.20 -2.96
CA LEU A 65 -7.64 2.84 -4.37
C LEU A 65 -8.53 1.63 -4.52
N PHE A 66 -9.51 1.72 -5.41
CA PHE A 66 -10.34 0.59 -5.85
C PHE A 66 -9.88 0.19 -7.25
N CYS A 67 -9.66 -1.10 -7.47
CA CYS A 67 -9.29 -1.63 -8.77
C CYS A 67 -9.63 -3.11 -8.88
N ASP A 68 -9.88 -3.54 -10.12
CA ASP A 68 -9.98 -4.95 -10.50
C ASP A 68 -8.79 -5.32 -11.37
N HIS A 69 -8.29 -6.55 -11.26
CA HIS A 69 -7.20 -7.04 -12.11
C HIS A 69 -7.68 -8.11 -13.10
N PRO A 70 -7.08 -8.20 -14.30
CA PRO A 70 -7.05 -9.44 -15.07
C PRO A 70 -6.52 -10.60 -14.22
N HIS A 71 -6.69 -11.84 -14.70
CA HIS A 71 -6.25 -13.01 -13.94
C HIS A 71 -4.76 -12.90 -13.60
N VAL A 72 -4.45 -12.90 -12.30
CA VAL A 72 -3.09 -12.74 -11.80
C VAL A 72 -2.90 -13.55 -10.53
N TYR A 73 -1.76 -14.22 -10.42
CA TYR A 73 -1.25 -14.78 -9.18
C TYR A 73 -0.14 -13.90 -8.64
N THR A 74 -0.20 -13.59 -7.35
CA THR A 74 0.81 -12.80 -6.66
C THR A 74 1.33 -13.58 -5.46
N LEU A 75 2.64 -13.73 -5.35
CA LEU A 75 3.27 -14.45 -4.26
C LEU A 75 3.97 -13.47 -3.32
N GLY A 76 3.40 -13.23 -2.14
CA GLY A 76 4.02 -12.37 -1.14
C GLY A 76 5.33 -12.94 -0.56
N LYS A 77 6.00 -12.16 0.28
CA LYS A 77 7.30 -12.49 0.91
C LYS A 77 7.35 -13.88 1.57
N SER A 78 6.24 -14.35 2.14
CA SER A 78 6.12 -15.64 2.81
C SER A 78 5.37 -16.70 1.99
N GLY A 79 5.06 -16.42 0.73
CA GLY A 79 4.38 -17.37 -0.15
C GLY A 79 5.32 -18.44 -0.68
N SER A 80 4.82 -19.68 -0.78
CA SER A 80 5.51 -20.79 -1.45
C SER A 80 4.94 -21.00 -2.85
N LEU A 81 5.82 -21.33 -3.80
CA LEU A 81 5.42 -21.79 -5.14
C LEU A 81 4.64 -23.11 -5.06
N ASP A 82 4.86 -23.93 -4.03
CA ASP A 82 4.15 -25.20 -3.84
C ASP A 82 2.64 -25.01 -3.59
N ASN A 83 2.21 -23.79 -3.26
CA ASN A 83 0.79 -23.44 -3.12
C ASN A 83 0.12 -23.10 -4.46
N LEU A 84 0.88 -23.03 -5.56
CA LEU A 84 0.33 -22.82 -6.89
C LEU A 84 -0.13 -24.16 -7.47
N LEU A 85 -1.40 -24.20 -7.86
CA LEU A 85 -2.00 -25.38 -8.51
C LEU A 85 -1.60 -25.50 -9.98
N LEU A 86 -1.31 -24.36 -10.62
CA LEU A 86 -0.95 -24.30 -12.03
C LEU A 86 0.55 -24.10 -12.17
N ASN A 87 1.16 -24.82 -13.11
CA ASN A 87 2.53 -24.56 -13.52
C ASN A 87 2.60 -23.36 -14.49
N GLU A 88 3.82 -22.89 -14.78
CA GLU A 88 4.04 -21.71 -15.62
C GLU A 88 3.44 -21.83 -17.03
N ALA A 89 3.53 -23.00 -17.65
CA ALA A 89 2.96 -23.23 -18.99
C ALA A 89 1.43 -23.13 -18.97
N GLU A 90 0.78 -23.70 -17.95
CA GLU A 90 -0.67 -23.64 -17.78
C GLU A 90 -1.15 -22.21 -17.48
N MET A 91 -0.36 -21.42 -16.74
CA MET A 91 -0.66 -20.02 -16.48
C MET A 91 -0.61 -19.20 -17.77
N VAL A 92 0.43 -19.38 -18.59
CA VAL A 92 0.58 -18.69 -19.88
C VAL A 92 -0.56 -19.05 -20.84
N GLU A 93 -0.91 -20.34 -20.96
CA GLU A 93 -2.01 -20.80 -21.83
C GLU A 93 -3.35 -20.17 -21.43
N ARG A 94 -3.59 -19.97 -20.13
CA ARG A 94 -4.82 -19.37 -19.59
C ARG A 94 -4.78 -17.85 -19.50
N GLY A 95 -3.69 -17.20 -19.92
CA GLY A 95 -3.52 -15.75 -19.85
C GLY A 95 -3.49 -15.20 -18.42
N ILE A 96 -2.88 -15.95 -17.49
CA ILE A 96 -2.73 -15.59 -16.08
C ILE A 96 -1.33 -15.00 -15.88
N GLU A 97 -1.27 -13.75 -15.40
CA GLU A 97 0.00 -13.13 -15.01
C GLU A 97 0.51 -13.68 -13.67
N PHE A 98 1.83 -13.73 -13.47
CA PHE A 98 2.43 -14.15 -12.21
C PHE A 98 3.46 -13.12 -11.72
N TYR A 99 3.36 -12.72 -10.45
CA TYR A 99 4.29 -11.82 -9.77
C TYR A 99 4.73 -12.40 -8.43
N LYS A 100 5.96 -12.12 -8.02
CA LYS A 100 6.57 -12.52 -6.74
C LYS A 100 7.32 -11.36 -6.12
#